data_AF-A0A2M7VAF1-F1
#
_entry.id   AF-A0A2M7VAF1-F1
#
_cell.length_a   1.000
_cell.length_b   1.000
_cell.length_c   1.000
_cell.angle_alpha   90.00
_cell.angle_beta   90.00
_cell.angle_gamma   90.00
#
_symmetry.space_group_name_H-M   'P 1'
#
loop_
_entity.id
_entity.type
_entity.pdbx_description
1 polymer ?
#
loop_
_entity_poly.entity_id
_entity_poly.type
_entity_poly.pdbx_seq_one_letter_code
_entity_poly.pdbx_strand_id
1 'polypeptide(L)'
;MMNRFSYKDGTYSANGEYFAEDKEVIGVSLTVQNDIITDASVTPQARDKTSKGYQLMFVDNFKSQVVGKKIADLKLSRVAGASLTTQGFNNAVSIIKSQAAL
;
A
#
# COMPACT_ATOMS: atom_id res chain seq x y z
N MET A 1 2.68 28.97 -13.50
CA MET A 1 1.77 28.23 -12.60
C MET A 1 2.63 27.49 -11.60
N MET A 2 2.46 27.71 -10.30
CA MET A 2 3.11 26.88 -9.29
C MET A 2 2.39 25.54 -9.25
N ASN A 3 3.08 24.43 -9.54
CA ASN A 3 2.57 23.10 -9.23
C ASN A 3 2.28 23.08 -7.73
N ARG A 4 1.00 23.03 -7.36
CA ARG A 4 0.59 22.81 -5.98
C ARG A 4 0.56 21.30 -5.75
N PHE A 5 1.44 20.83 -4.88
CA PHE A 5 1.40 19.46 -4.40
C PHE A 5 0.20 19.28 -3.47
N SER A 6 -0.34 18.06 -3.42
CA SER A 6 -1.47 17.69 -2.55
C SER A 6 -1.00 16.94 -1.29
N TYR A 7 0.21 16.40 -1.33
CA TYR A 7 0.79 15.61 -0.26
C TYR A 7 2.16 16.17 0.16
N LYS A 8 2.44 16.11 1.45
CA LYS A 8 3.73 16.41 2.06
C LYS A 8 4.73 15.34 1.68
N ASP A 9 5.90 15.74 1.20
CA ASP A 9 7.02 14.84 0.98
C ASP A 9 7.41 14.14 2.29
N GLY A 10 7.73 12.85 2.22
CA GLY A 10 8.07 12.08 3.41
C GLY A 10 7.87 10.58 3.23
N THR A 11 8.25 9.82 4.26
CA THR A 11 7.96 8.38 4.35
C THR A 11 6.86 8.15 5.37
N TYR A 12 5.81 7.47 4.93
CA TYR A 12 4.60 7.22 5.71
C TYR A 12 4.36 5.73 5.82
N SER A 13 3.90 5.27 6.98
CA SER A 13 3.61 3.87 7.21
C SER A 13 2.26 3.69 7.87
N ALA A 14 1.52 2.68 7.44
CA ALA A 14 0.25 2.30 8.02
C ALA A 14 0.04 0.79 7.92
N ASN A 15 -0.78 0.28 8.83
CA ASN A 15 -1.30 -1.08 8.75
C ASN A 15 -2.64 -1.06 8.02
N GLY A 16 -2.79 -1.97 7.07
CA GLY A 16 -4.03 -2.23 6.37
C GLY A 16 -4.70 -3.47 6.91
N GLU A 17 -5.91 -3.32 7.43
CA GLU A 17 -6.73 -4.46 7.86
C GLU A 17 -7.58 -4.96 6.69
N TYR A 18 -7.77 -6.27 6.60
CA TYR A 18 -8.70 -6.93 5.68
C TYR A 18 -9.22 -8.24 6.29
N PHE A 19 -10.26 -8.80 5.68
CA PHE A 19 -10.89 -10.02 6.18
C PHE A 19 -10.72 -11.15 5.16
N ALA A 20 -10.22 -12.30 5.63
CA ALA A 20 -10.19 -13.55 4.89
C ALA A 20 -11.12 -14.57 5.56
N GLU A 21 -10.59 -15.60 6.20
CA GLU A 21 -11.34 -16.41 7.17
C GLU A 21 -11.49 -15.66 8.51
N ASP A 22 -10.43 -14.94 8.89
CA ASP A 22 -10.34 -14.06 10.04
C ASP A 22 -9.82 -12.67 9.65
N LYS A 23 -9.80 -11.74 10.62
CA LYS A 23 -9.12 -10.46 10.46
C LYS A 23 -7.62 -10.66 10.29
N GLU A 24 -7.08 -10.06 9.23
CA GLU A 24 -5.65 -10.05 8.90
C GLU A 24 -5.13 -8.64 8.70
N VAL A 25 -3.82 -8.49 8.84
CA VAL A 25 -3.13 -7.20 8.75
C VAL A 25 -1.97 -7.30 7.77
N ILE A 26 -1.72 -6.22 7.03
CA ILE A 26 -0.53 -6.02 6.22
C ILE A 26 0.07 -4.64 6.48
N GLY A 27 1.38 -4.59 6.76
CA GLY A 27 2.09 -3.33 6.94
C GLY A 27 2.50 -2.75 5.58
N VAL A 28 2.32 -1.44 5.38
CA VAL A 28 2.71 -0.74 4.15
C VAL A 28 3.51 0.50 4.51
N SER A 29 4.61 0.74 3.79
CA SER A 29 5.40 1.97 3.86
C SER A 29 5.58 2.56 2.47
N LEU A 30 5.34 3.85 2.31
CA LEU A 30 5.49 4.59 1.05
C LEU A 30 6.34 5.83 1.28
N THR A 31 7.31 6.05 0.40
CA THR A 31 8.03 7.34 0.28
C THR A 31 7.40 8.15 -0.83
N VAL A 32 6.94 9.36 -0.49
CA VAL A 32 6.28 10.30 -1.39
C VAL A 32 7.20 11.51 -1.59
N GLN A 33 7.38 11.90 -2.84
CA GLN A 33 8.07 13.13 -3.24
C GLN A 33 7.33 13.76 -4.41
N ASN A 34 6.96 15.03 -4.30
CA ASN A 34 6.25 15.76 -5.36
C ASN A 34 4.96 15.05 -5.82
N ASP A 35 4.18 14.52 -4.88
CA ASP A 35 3.00 13.65 -5.09
C ASP A 35 3.28 12.29 -5.79
N ILE A 36 4.54 11.95 -6.06
CA ILE A 36 4.95 10.68 -6.69
C ILE A 36 5.53 9.73 -5.64
N ILE A 37 5.20 8.45 -5.76
CA ILE A 37 5.78 7.42 -4.90
C ILE A 37 7.15 7.02 -5.44
N THR A 38 8.20 7.29 -4.67
CA THR A 38 9.59 7.01 -5.05
C THR A 38 10.11 5.70 -4.48
N ASP A 39 9.55 5.26 -3.34
CA ASP A 39 9.81 3.93 -2.79
C ASP A 39 8.56 3.35 -2.12
N ALA A 40 8.51 2.02 -2.06
CA ALA A 40 7.44 1.27 -1.43
C ALA A 40 7.97 -0.03 -0.82
N SER A 41 7.51 -0.34 0.39
CA SER A 41 7.75 -1.62 1.06
C SER A 41 6.49 -2.14 1.73
N VAL A 42 6.41 -3.46 1.88
CA VAL A 42 5.27 -4.16 2.46
C VAL A 42 5.79 -5.21 3.44
N THR A 43 5.21 -5.24 4.63
CA THR A 43 5.56 -6.18 5.70
C THR A 43 4.42 -7.16 5.90
N PRO A 44 4.61 -8.45 5.59
CA PRO A 44 3.60 -9.47 5.89
C PRO A 44 3.36 -9.58 7.40
N GLN A 45 2.10 -9.52 7.81
CA GLN A 45 1.65 -9.63 9.21
C GLN A 45 0.48 -10.61 9.37
N ALA A 46 0.15 -11.38 8.33
CA ALA A 46 -0.88 -12.40 8.40
C ALA A 46 -0.58 -13.45 9.48
N ARG A 47 -1.62 -13.82 10.23
CA ARG A 47 -1.60 -14.85 11.27
C ARG A 47 -1.83 -16.24 10.67
N ASP A 48 -2.80 -16.36 9.77
CA ASP A 48 -3.06 -17.62 9.08
C ASP A 48 -1.99 -17.93 8.00
N LYS A 49 -1.69 -19.22 7.83
CA LYS A 49 -0.66 -19.71 6.89
C LYS A 49 -1.04 -19.44 5.44
N THR A 50 -2.31 -19.58 5.08
CA THR A 50 -2.81 -19.32 3.72
C THR A 50 -2.73 -17.82 3.43
N SER A 51 -3.20 -16.98 4.36
CA SER A 51 -3.07 -15.52 4.26
C SER A 51 -1.61 -15.08 4.14
N LYS A 52 -0.70 -15.68 4.90
CA LYS A 52 0.74 -15.41 4.80
C LYS A 52 1.32 -15.75 3.43
N GLY A 53 0.89 -16.87 2.84
CA GLY A 53 1.27 -17.23 1.47
C GLY A 53 0.86 -16.15 0.46
N TYR A 54 -0.39 -15.67 0.52
CA TYR A 54 -0.85 -14.58 -0.35
C TYR A 54 -0.13 -13.26 -0.10
N GLN A 55 0.21 -12.93 1.15
CA GLN A 55 0.98 -11.73 1.45
C GLN A 55 2.39 -11.79 0.87
N LEU A 56 3.06 -12.95 0.91
CA LEU A 56 4.37 -13.13 0.27
C LEU A 56 4.27 -12.99 -1.25
N MET A 57 3.28 -13.63 -1.89
CA MET A 57 3.05 -13.48 -3.32
C MET A 57 2.78 -12.02 -3.71
N PHE A 58 2.05 -11.29 -2.88
CA PHE A 58 1.81 -9.86 -3.08
C PHE A 58 3.11 -9.05 -2.99
N VAL A 59 3.93 -9.28 -1.95
CA VAL A 59 5.23 -8.60 -1.74
C VAL A 59 6.14 -8.75 -2.96
N ASP A 60 6.16 -9.94 -3.58
CA ASP A 60 7.01 -10.19 -4.75
C ASP A 60 6.55 -9.47 -6.02
N ASN A 61 5.30 -9.01 -6.09
CA ASN A 61 4.66 -8.57 -7.34
C ASN A 61 4.07 -7.14 -7.32
N PHE A 62 3.94 -6.50 -6.16
CA PHE A 62 3.24 -5.21 -6.07
C PHE A 62 4.08 -4.02 -6.56
N LYS A 63 5.40 -4.05 -6.33
CA LYS A 63 6.24 -2.83 -6.35
C LYS A 63 6.26 -2.12 -7.71
N SER A 64 6.24 -2.87 -8.82
CA SER A 64 6.22 -2.33 -10.19
C SER A 64 4.93 -1.57 -10.54
N GLN A 65 3.84 -1.81 -9.79
CA GLN A 65 2.56 -1.11 -9.98
C GLN A 65 2.45 0.15 -9.12
N VAL A 66 3.39 0.38 -8.20
CA VAL A 66 3.33 1.43 -7.17
C VAL A 66 4.36 2.52 -7.41
N VAL A 67 5.64 2.14 -7.56
CA VAL A 67 6.72 3.11 -7.72
C VAL A 67 6.56 3.87 -9.04
N GLY A 68 6.74 5.20 -8.98
CA GLY A 68 6.54 6.11 -10.10
C GLY A 68 5.07 6.52 -10.33
N LYS A 69 4.12 6.01 -9.54
CA LYS A 69 2.72 6.45 -9.61
C LYS A 69 2.47 7.66 -8.72
N LYS A 70 1.47 8.46 -9.11
CA LYS A 70 0.91 9.49 -8.24
C LYS A 70 0.22 8.80 -7.07
N ILE A 71 0.50 9.28 -5.85
CA ILE A 71 -0.15 8.73 -4.66
C ILE A 71 -1.67 8.91 -4.75
N ALA A 72 -2.16 10.05 -5.24
CA ALA A 72 -3.59 10.33 -5.40
C ALA A 72 -4.34 9.20 -6.13
N ASP A 73 -3.75 8.69 -7.21
CA ASP A 73 -4.34 7.67 -8.09
C ASP A 73 -4.02 6.23 -7.64
N LEU A 74 -3.18 6.05 -6.62
CA LEU A 74 -2.78 4.73 -6.17
C LEU A 74 -3.98 3.96 -5.63
N LYS A 75 -4.38 2.93 -6.37
CA LYS A 75 -5.33 1.88 -5.99
C LYS A 75 -5.07 0.66 -6.88
N LEU A 76 -4.64 -0.44 -6.27
CA LEU A 76 -4.34 -1.67 -7.00
C LEU A 76 -5.61 -2.53 -7.15
N SER A 77 -5.68 -3.33 -8.21
CA SER A 77 -6.81 -4.22 -8.49
C SER A 77 -6.59 -5.62 -7.91
N ARG A 78 -5.85 -6.48 -8.62
CA ARG A 78 -5.44 -7.80 -8.17
C ARG A 78 -3.97 -7.98 -8.50
N VAL A 79 -3.17 -8.28 -7.49
CA VAL A 79 -1.73 -8.57 -7.64
C VAL A 79 -1.53 -10.06 -7.36
N ALA A 80 -0.96 -10.79 -8.33
CA ALA A 80 -0.60 -12.22 -8.20
C ALA A 80 -1.70 -13.13 -7.61
N GLY A 81 -2.97 -12.87 -7.94
CA GLY A 81 -4.10 -13.63 -7.38
C GLY A 81 -4.56 -13.21 -5.98
N ALA A 82 -3.76 -12.45 -5.23
CA ALA A 82 -3.98 -12.07 -3.83
C ALA A 82 -4.94 -10.86 -3.65
N SER A 83 -6.21 -11.02 -4.07
CA SER A 83 -7.20 -9.92 -4.03
C SER A 83 -7.46 -9.36 -2.62
N LEU A 84 -7.60 -10.21 -1.61
CA LEU A 84 -7.87 -9.77 -0.24
C LEU A 84 -6.67 -9.02 0.36
N THR A 85 -5.46 -9.52 0.12
CA THR A 85 -4.24 -8.79 0.46
C THR A 85 -4.16 -7.43 -0.25
N THR A 86 -4.58 -7.38 -1.53
CA THR A 86 -4.63 -6.12 -2.30
C THR A 86 -5.62 -5.13 -1.67
N GLN A 87 -6.74 -5.61 -1.12
CA GLN A 87 -7.67 -4.79 -0.34
C GLN A 87 -7.00 -4.23 0.92
N GLY A 88 -6.29 -5.07 1.69
CA GLY A 88 -5.52 -4.63 2.85
C GLY A 88 -4.50 -3.54 2.50
N PHE A 89 -3.73 -3.74 1.42
CA PHE A 89 -2.80 -2.73 0.92
C PHE A 89 -3.51 -1.40 0.58
N ASN A 90 -4.62 -1.44 -0.16
CA ASN A 90 -5.38 -0.23 -0.50
C ASN A 90 -5.95 0.48 0.74
N ASN A 91 -6.33 -0.26 1.78
CA ASN A 91 -6.77 0.31 3.05
C ASN A 91 -5.63 1.05 3.74
N ALA A 92 -4.42 0.47 3.80
CA ALA A 92 -3.23 1.15 4.32
C ALA A 92 -2.89 2.42 3.52
N VAL A 93 -2.98 2.36 2.18
CA VAL A 93 -2.77 3.52 1.30
C VAL A 93 -3.75 4.64 1.60
N SER A 94 -5.02 4.34 1.89
CA SER A 94 -6.02 5.35 2.29
C SER A 94 -5.62 6.10 3.57
N ILE A 95 -5.08 5.37 4.55
CA ILE A 95 -4.57 5.94 5.80
C ILE A 95 -3.35 6.82 5.50
N ILE A 96 -2.40 6.32 4.71
CA ILE A 96 -1.19 7.06 4.31
C ILE A 96 -1.56 8.36 3.57
N LYS A 97 -2.54 8.32 2.66
CA LYS A 97 -3.05 9.53 1.98
C LYS A 97 -3.54 10.56 2.99
N SER A 98 -4.29 10.14 4.00
CA SER A 98 -4.78 11.03 5.06
C SER A 98 -3.64 11.61 5.91
N GLN A 99 -2.62 10.81 6.22
CA GLN A 99 -1.44 11.26 6.98
C GLN A 99 -0.59 12.28 6.21
N ALA A 100 -0.44 12.05 4.90
CA ALA A 100 0.42 12.85 4.04
C ALA A 100 -0.26 14.11 3.50
N ALA A 101 -1.57 14.29 3.66
CA ALA A 101 -2.29 15.44 3.11
C ALA A 101 -1.72 16.79 3.60
N LEU A 102 -1.67 17.77 2.68
CA LEU A 102 -1.27 19.16 2.96
C LEU A 102 -2.39 19.98 3.61
#